data_AF-A0A8J9UV31-F1
#
_entry.id   AF-A0A8J9UV31-F1
#
_cell.length_a   1.000
_cell.length_b   1.000
_cell.length_c   1.000
_cell.angle_alpha   90.00
_cell.angle_beta   90.00
_cell.angle_gamma   90.00
#
_symmetry.space_group_name_H-M   'P 1'
#
loop_
_entity.id
_entity.type
_entity.pdbx_description
1 polymer ?
#
loop_
_entity_poly.entity_id
_entity_poly.type
_entity_poly.pdbx_seq_one_letter_code
_entity_poly.pdbx_strand_id
1 'polypeptide(L)'
;MYNVRGIEVKFNMTRYKELKKLEKLALTKLGEWVAKQAEIYMIPNAQLAQNNPAMAQTALNSKIENIRCYLNIHVPWMLYDKFAKEAIMALSDLLEKTKHSLGFRGSMGKFVLNI
;
A
#
# COMPACT_ATOMS: atom_id res chain seq x y z
N MET A 1 2.02 53.02 5.45
CA MET A 1 2.18 53.90 4.27
C MET A 1 3.63 53.86 3.81
N TYR A 2 3.91 53.18 2.71
CA TYR A 2 5.03 53.49 1.82
C TYR A 2 4.49 53.32 0.39
N ASN A 3 4.53 54.41 -0.36
CA ASN A 3 3.98 54.58 -1.69
C ASN A 3 5.14 54.51 -2.68
N VAL A 4 5.20 53.45 -3.49
CA VAL A 4 6.02 53.40 -4.70
C VAL A 4 5.18 52.76 -5.80
N ARG A 5 4.64 53.61 -6.69
CA ARG A 5 4.22 53.32 -8.07
C ARG A 5 3.36 52.06 -8.29
N GLY A 6 2.05 52.24 -8.18
CA GLY A 6 1.14 52.04 -9.33
C GLY A 6 1.04 50.67 -10.01
N ILE A 7 1.39 49.58 -9.35
CA ILE A 7 1.02 48.23 -9.79
C ILE A 7 0.48 47.48 -8.58
N GLU A 8 -0.85 47.44 -8.43
CA GLU A 8 -1.50 46.46 -7.57
C GLU A 8 -1.30 45.08 -8.20
N VAL A 9 -0.17 44.45 -7.91
CA VAL A 9 -0.02 43.01 -8.14
C VAL A 9 -0.95 42.33 -7.17
N LYS A 10 -2.19 42.05 -7.61
CA LYS A 10 -3.07 41.10 -6.94
C LYS A 10 -2.36 39.75 -6.93
N PHE A 11 -1.63 39.47 -5.84
CA PHE A 11 -1.23 38.12 -5.51
C PHE A 11 -2.53 37.35 -5.24
N ASN A 12 -3.11 36.80 -6.29
CA ASN A 12 -4.02 35.68 -6.15
C ASN A 12 -3.18 34.58 -5.52
N MET A 13 -3.25 34.44 -4.19
CA MET A 13 -2.89 33.21 -3.50
C MET A 13 -3.87 32.14 -3.99
N THR A 14 -3.62 31.64 -5.19
CA THR A 14 -4.24 30.46 -5.76
C THR A 14 -3.87 29.30 -4.86
N ARG A 15 -4.72 29.06 -3.85
CA ARG A 15 -4.88 27.82 -3.09
C ARG A 15 -3.65 26.92 -3.18
N TYR A 16 -2.60 27.20 -2.42
CA TYR A 16 -1.62 26.18 -2.10
C TYR A 16 -2.41 25.03 -1.50
N LYS A 17 -2.62 23.94 -2.26
CA LYS A 17 -3.18 22.69 -1.74
C LYS A 17 -2.39 22.41 -0.47
N GLU A 18 -3.05 22.34 0.69
CA GLU A 18 -2.39 22.03 1.95
C GLU A 18 -1.40 20.90 1.72
N LEU A 19 -0.11 21.22 1.87
CA LEU A 19 0.95 20.23 1.71
C LEU A 19 0.63 19.12 2.69
N LYS A 20 0.39 17.91 2.16
CA LYS A 20 0.16 16.74 3.02
C LYS A 20 1.32 16.68 4.00
N LYS A 21 1.02 16.58 5.30
CA LYS A 21 2.03 16.45 6.35
C LYS A 21 3.02 15.36 5.96
N LEU A 22 4.31 15.57 6.21
CA LEU A 22 5.37 14.62 5.88
C LEU A 22 5.07 13.21 6.42
N GLU A 23 4.49 13.16 7.63
CA GLU A 23 3.96 11.93 8.24
C GLU A 23 3.00 11.18 7.30
N LYS A 24 2.02 11.87 6.71
CA LYS A 24 1.05 11.26 5.81
C LYS A 24 1.74 10.72 4.55
N LEU A 25 2.68 11.46 3.97
CA LEU A 25 3.43 10.99 2.81
C LEU A 25 4.27 9.75 3.12
N ALA A 26 4.94 9.73 4.28
CA ALA A 26 5.72 8.58 4.72
C ALA A 26 4.83 7.35 4.94
N LEU A 27 3.68 7.51 5.60
CA LEU A 27 2.72 6.43 5.82
C LEU A 27 2.11 5.90 4.51
N THR A 28 1.77 6.78 3.56
CA THR A 28 1.32 6.38 2.23
C THR A 28 2.40 5.55 1.52
N LYS A 29 3.67 6.00 1.53
CA LYS A 29 4.78 5.24 0.92
C LYS A 29 5.05 3.91 1.60
N LEU A 30 4.87 3.84 2.92
CA LEU A 30 4.98 2.58 3.64
C LEU A 30 3.83 1.62 3.29
N GLY A 31 2.60 2.13 3.13
CA GLY A 31 1.46 1.34 2.67
C GLY A 31 1.65 0.81 1.25
N GLU A 32 2.14 1.65 0.33
CA GLU A 32 2.54 1.25 -1.02
C GLU A 32 3.64 0.16 -0.99
N TRP A 33 4.61 0.26 -0.06
CA TRP A 33 5.64 -0.75 0.10
C TRP A 33 5.06 -2.10 0.55
N VAL A 34 4.09 -2.11 1.48
CA VAL A 34 3.39 -3.34 1.89
C VAL A 34 2.64 -3.95 0.71
N ALA A 35 1.93 -3.15 -0.08
CA ALA A 35 1.27 -3.63 -1.29
C ALA A 35 2.28 -4.22 -2.30
N LYS A 36 3.44 -3.59 -2.48
CA LYS A 36 4.51 -4.11 -3.34
C LYS A 36 5.05 -5.46 -2.84
N GLN A 37 5.19 -5.65 -1.53
CA GLN A 37 5.56 -6.96 -0.98
C GLN A 37 4.50 -8.02 -1.33
N ALA A 38 3.22 -7.70 -1.15
CA ALA A 38 2.12 -8.61 -1.51
C ALA A 38 2.14 -8.97 -3.01
N GLU A 39 2.37 -8.00 -3.89
CA GLU A 39 2.49 -8.21 -5.34
C GLU A 39 3.67 -9.15 -5.68
N ILE A 40 4.85 -8.93 -5.10
CA ILE A 40 6.04 -9.77 -5.31
C ILE A 40 5.79 -11.22 -4.90
N TYR A 41 5.10 -11.44 -3.78
CA TYR A 41 4.84 -12.79 -3.27
C TYR A 41 3.63 -13.46 -3.90
N MET A 42 2.77 -12.73 -4.63
CA MET A 42 1.51 -13.26 -5.16
C MET A 42 1.72 -14.40 -6.17
N ILE A 43 2.55 -14.16 -7.20
CA ILE A 43 2.83 -15.14 -8.27
C ILE A 43 3.54 -16.38 -7.74
N PRO A 44 4.69 -16.29 -7.03
CA PRO A 44 5.40 -17.48 -6.57
C PRO A 44 4.55 -18.29 -5.59
N ASN A 45 3.76 -17.63 -4.73
CA ASN A 45 2.89 -18.35 -3.80
C ASN A 45 1.69 -19.00 -4.50
N ALA A 46 1.14 -18.37 -5.54
CA ALA A 46 0.09 -18.97 -6.37
C ALA A 46 0.61 -20.20 -7.15
N GLN A 47 1.83 -20.15 -7.67
CA GLN A 47 2.48 -21.31 -8.31
C GLN A 47 2.76 -22.43 -7.30
N LEU A 48 3.27 -22.08 -6.11
CA LEU A 48 3.58 -23.07 -5.08
C LEU A 48 2.31 -23.77 -4.58
N ALA A 49 1.22 -23.04 -4.41
CA ALA A 49 -0.04 -23.62 -3.96
C ALA A 49 -0.72 -24.54 -4.98
N GLN A 50 -0.47 -24.35 -6.29
CA GLN A 50 -0.95 -25.29 -7.30
C GLN A 50 -0.32 -26.67 -7.13
N ASN A 51 0.90 -26.73 -6.62
CA ASN A 51 1.66 -27.98 -6.42
C ASN A 51 1.53 -28.51 -4.99
N ASN A 52 1.58 -27.64 -3.99
CA ASN A 52 1.52 -28.00 -2.57
C ASN A 52 0.89 -26.86 -1.74
N PRO A 53 -0.42 -26.89 -1.46
CA PRO A 53 -1.12 -25.82 -0.76
C PRO A 53 -0.66 -25.66 0.70
N ALA A 54 -0.29 -26.77 1.38
CA ALA A 54 0.18 -26.71 2.76
C ALA A 54 1.51 -25.97 2.88
N MET A 55 2.46 -26.28 1.98
CA MET A 55 3.75 -25.58 1.95
C MET A 55 3.60 -24.11 1.54
N ALA A 56 2.64 -23.78 0.67
CA ALA A 56 2.33 -22.39 0.29
C ALA A 56 1.81 -21.58 1.48
N GLN A 57 0.94 -22.18 2.30
CA GLN A 57 0.47 -21.52 3.51
C GLN A 57 1.62 -21.26 4.50
N THR A 58 2.50 -22.24 4.72
CA THR A 58 3.66 -22.06 5.61
C THR A 58 4.62 -20.97 5.10
N ALA A 59 4.92 -20.99 3.80
CA ALA A 59 5.78 -19.99 3.18
C ALA A 59 5.18 -18.58 3.28
N LEU A 60 3.89 -18.44 2.97
CA LEU A 60 3.19 -17.16 3.08
C LEU A 60 3.17 -16.64 4.52
N ASN A 61 2.85 -17.49 5.50
CA ASN A 61 2.85 -17.12 6.91
C ASN A 61 4.23 -16.63 7.37
N SER A 62 5.31 -17.30 6.96
CA SER A 62 6.68 -16.85 7.26
C SER A 62 6.97 -15.48 6.65
N LYS A 63 6.53 -15.21 5.42
CA LYS A 63 6.69 -13.88 4.79
C LYS A 63 5.88 -12.79 5.49
N ILE A 64 4.64 -13.09 5.87
CA ILE A 64 3.80 -12.17 6.64
C ILE A 64 4.46 -11.83 7.98
N GLU A 65 5.01 -12.82 8.67
CA GLU A 65 5.65 -12.59 9.97
C GLU A 65 6.89 -11.70 9.84
N ASN A 66 7.72 -11.92 8.81
CA ASN A 66 8.88 -11.05 8.55
C ASN A 66 8.46 -9.59 8.29
N ILE A 67 7.38 -9.37 7.53
CA ILE A 67 6.84 -8.03 7.29
C ILE A 67 6.32 -7.41 8.59
N ARG A 68 5.62 -8.20 9.42
CA ARG A 68 5.11 -7.76 10.72
C ARG A 68 6.25 -7.35 11.66
N CYS A 69 7.31 -8.17 11.78
CA CYS A 69 8.50 -7.83 12.57
C CYS A 69 9.15 -6.53 12.09
N TYR A 70 9.31 -6.37 10.77
CA TYR A 70 9.87 -5.14 10.20
C TYR A 70 9.02 -3.91 10.56
N LEU A 71 7.70 -3.99 10.40
CA LEU A 71 6.81 -2.88 10.76
C LEU A 71 6.85 -2.57 12.26
N ASN A 72 6.94 -3.58 13.12
CA ASN A 72 7.02 -3.38 14.56
C ASN A 72 8.30 -2.68 15.03
N ILE A 73 9.41 -2.85 14.32
CA ILE A 73 10.69 -2.21 14.66
C ILE A 73 10.74 -0.76 14.15
N HIS A 74 10.18 -0.52 12.96
CA HIS A 74 10.38 0.74 12.24
C HIS A 74 9.21 1.73 12.35
N VAL A 75 8.02 1.27 12.73
CA VAL A 75 6.83 2.12 12.86
C VAL A 75 6.54 2.32 14.35
N PRO A 76 6.50 3.57 14.84
CA PRO A 76 6.02 3.84 16.18
C PRO A 76 4.56 3.41 16.35
N TRP A 77 4.24 2.73 17.45
CA TRP A 77 2.90 2.22 17.78
C TRP A 77 1.78 3.28 17.65
N MET A 78 2.08 4.55 17.95
CA MET A 78 1.13 5.67 17.85
C MET A 78 0.66 5.96 16.42
N LEU A 79 1.35 5.45 15.41
CA LEU A 79 1.02 5.65 13.99
C LEU A 79 0.30 4.45 13.38
N TYR A 80 0.07 3.38 14.13
CA TYR A 80 -0.47 2.12 13.58
C TYR A 80 -1.87 2.29 13.00
N ASP A 81 -2.75 3.06 13.65
CA ASP A 81 -4.11 3.27 13.18
C ASP A 81 -4.13 4.05 11.84
N LYS A 82 -3.32 5.12 11.77
CA LYS A 82 -3.15 5.91 10.55
C LYS A 82 -2.50 5.10 9.42
N PHE A 83 -1.50 4.29 9.78
CA PHE A 83 -0.80 3.41 8.85
C PHE A 83 -1.73 2.33 8.31
N ALA A 84 -2.52 1.68 9.16
CA ALA A 84 -3.45 0.62 8.78
C ALA A 84 -4.42 1.13 7.71
N LYS A 85 -4.94 2.35 7.86
CA LYS A 85 -5.79 2.97 6.84
C LYS A 85 -5.10 3.09 5.47
N GLU A 86 -3.88 3.63 5.44
CA GLU A 86 -3.12 3.80 4.19
C GLU A 86 -2.70 2.44 3.58
N ALA A 87 -2.36 1.45 4.43
CA ALA A 87 -2.02 0.10 3.99
C ALA A 87 -3.22 -0.64 3.41
N ILE A 88 -4.40 -0.55 4.04
CA ILE A 88 -5.64 -1.15 3.53
C ILE A 88 -6.01 -0.51 2.20
N MET A 89 -5.90 0.81 2.06
CA MET A 89 -6.11 1.50 0.78
C MET A 89 -5.16 0.99 -0.30
N ALA A 90 -3.85 0.94 -0.02
CA ALA A 90 -2.85 0.46 -0.99
C ALA A 90 -3.06 -1.00 -1.40
N LEU A 91 -3.49 -1.86 -0.46
CA LEU A 91 -3.85 -3.26 -0.74
C LEU A 91 -5.14 -3.39 -1.56
N SER A 92 -6.11 -2.49 -1.34
CA SER A 92 -7.36 -2.45 -2.11
C SER A 92 -7.08 -2.04 -3.56
N ASP A 93 -6.25 -1.02 -3.75
CA ASP A 93 -5.77 -0.60 -5.07
C ASP A 93 -5.01 -1.73 -5.79
N LEU A 94 -4.18 -2.48 -5.06
CA LEU A 94 -3.50 -3.65 -5.60
C LEU A 94 -4.52 -4.69 -6.06
N LEU A 95 -5.51 -5.03 -5.23
CA LEU A 95 -6.53 -6.03 -5.55
C LEU A 95 -7.34 -5.62 -6.79
N GLU A 96 -7.69 -4.35 -6.93
CA GLU A 96 -8.33 -3.83 -8.14
C GLU A 96 -7.42 -3.99 -9.36
N LYS A 97 -6.15 -3.59 -9.28
CA LYS A 97 -5.17 -3.79 -10.37
C LYS A 97 -5.03 -5.25 -10.76
N THR A 98 -4.92 -6.14 -9.78
CA THR A 98 -4.79 -7.57 -10.00
C THR A 98 -6.05 -8.16 -10.63
N LYS A 99 -7.25 -7.72 -10.20
CA LYS A 99 -8.52 -8.14 -10.80
C LYS A 99 -8.66 -7.71 -12.26
N HIS A 100 -8.15 -6.52 -12.62
CA HIS A 100 -8.11 -6.03 -13.99
C HIS A 100 -7.02 -6.69 -14.84
N SER A 101 -5.99 -7.27 -14.23
CA SER A 101 -5.03 -8.12 -14.93
C SER A 101 -5.68 -9.47 -15.27
N LEU A 102 -5.83 -9.75 -16.57
CA LEU A 102 -6.56 -10.90 -17.15
C LEU A 102 -6.17 -12.31 -16.63
N GLY A 103 -5.09 -12.44 -15.84
CA GLY A 103 -4.59 -13.72 -15.31
C GLY A 103 -5.18 -14.19 -13.96
N PHE A 104 -6.00 -13.37 -13.29
CA PHE A 104 -6.48 -13.67 -11.92
C PHE A 104 -7.66 -14.65 -11.85
N ARG A 105 -8.52 -14.71 -12.87
CA ARG A 105 -9.74 -15.55 -12.84
C ARG A 105 -9.45 -17.05 -12.86
N GLY A 106 -8.37 -17.49 -13.50
CA GLY A 106 -8.04 -18.92 -13.62
C GLY A 106 -7.33 -19.51 -12.39
N SER A 107 -6.54 -18.69 -11.68
CA SER A 107 -5.66 -19.15 -10.60
C SER A 107 -6.29 -19.05 -9.22
N MET A 108 -7.09 -18.01 -8.94
CA MET A 108 -7.77 -17.83 -7.65
C MET A 108 -9.03 -18.68 -7.49
N GLY A 109 -9.67 -19.10 -8.59
CA GLY A 109 -10.84 -19.99 -8.54
C GLY A 109 -10.52 -21.32 -7.84
N LYS A 110 -9.29 -21.82 -7.96
CA LYS A 110 -8.85 -23.05 -7.27
C LYS A 110 -8.55 -22.86 -5.79
N PHE A 111 -8.24 -21.64 -5.36
CA PHE A 111 -7.99 -21.33 -3.94
C PHE A 111 -9.28 -21.13 -3.15
N VAL A 112 -10.28 -20.48 -3.75
CA VAL A 112 -11.58 -20.24 -3.09
C VAL A 112 -12.41 -21.52 -2.99
N LEU A 113 -12.22 -22.48 -3.89
CA LEU A 113 -12.91 -23.78 -3.86
C LEU A 113 -12.35 -24.77 -2.82
N ASN A 114 -11.17 -24.49 -2.23
CA ASN A 114 -10.52 -25.36 -1.22
C ASN A 114 -10.46 -24.72 0.18
N ILE A 115 -11.27 -23.69 0.42
CA ILE A 115 -11.71 -23.26 1.75
C ILE A 115 -13.08 -23.88 1.98
#